data_AF-A0A2R5FZK5-F1
#
_entry.id   AF-A0A2R5FZK5-F1
#
_cell.length_a   1.000
_cell.length_b   1.000
_cell.length_c   1.000
_cell.angle_alpha   90.00
_cell.angle_beta   90.00
_cell.angle_gamma   90.00
#
_symmetry.space_group_name_H-M   'P 1'
#
loop_
_entity.id
_entity.type
_entity.pdbx_description
1 polymer ?
#
loop_
_entity_poly.entity_id
_entity_poly.type
_entity_poly.pdbx_seq_one_letter_code
_entity_poly.pdbx_strand_id
1 'polypeptide(L)'
;MSECACGLTGATCSVLAEGLADFSRVLEGPCVYGECEIINGSPTCDCDAGYRDEMCDRYAEAIPANYAAAIGFPLVMMILCFFLLWKKASASFDVPRAASTHSPWRWAGPRVILVFRSVIFLYWIILQIRQQVRTDYSSLRFFTVWNSYLLLAYFALGVFLSVRSLVREPSGPMGKLERVHWVVSQVEFACAMLVACVTWGILLPSAAEDNREMFLNLESYSQHAANVVLMGIDFFLCGYIAVPVHLPFLWFWGSLYSLFHGFYMLARDQNGMPLEPVYPFLTTESSLLIVWLLGLLLVLTLFAGIVFLLSKLKRRCLGDDLLVLVDLEAERADSDSKMISP
;
A
#
# COMPACT_ATOMS: atom_id res chain seq x y z
N MET A 1 -8.60 29.72 -51.98
CA MET A 1 -7.31 29.03 -51.87
C MET A 1 -7.53 27.92 -50.87
N SER A 2 -7.28 26.66 -51.25
CA SER A 2 -7.33 25.53 -50.32
C SER A 2 -6.16 25.65 -49.36
N GLU A 3 -6.42 25.65 -48.05
CA GLU A 3 -5.37 25.54 -47.04
C GLU A 3 -4.76 24.13 -47.15
N CYS A 4 -3.43 24.06 -47.13
CA CYS A 4 -2.72 22.79 -47.16
C CYS A 4 -2.87 22.06 -45.83
N ALA A 5 -2.91 20.73 -45.87
CA ALA A 5 -2.82 19.93 -44.65
C ALA A 5 -1.47 20.16 -43.96
N CYS A 6 -1.45 20.09 -42.64
CA CYS A 6 -0.27 20.44 -41.85
C CYS A 6 0.94 19.56 -42.20
N GLY A 7 2.10 20.18 -42.44
CA GLY A 7 3.31 19.52 -42.96
C GLY A 7 3.48 19.60 -44.48
N LEU A 8 2.48 20.08 -45.22
CA LEU A 8 2.54 20.31 -46.68
C LEU A 8 2.53 21.80 -47.02
N THR A 9 3.31 22.17 -48.01
CA THR A 9 3.52 23.54 -48.49
C THR A 9 3.42 23.62 -50.02
N GLY A 10 3.48 24.84 -50.55
CA GLY A 10 3.43 25.12 -51.98
C GLY A 10 2.02 25.29 -52.54
N ALA A 11 1.91 25.82 -53.76
CA ALA A 11 0.63 26.16 -54.40
C ALA A 11 -0.30 24.95 -54.62
N THR A 12 0.26 23.74 -54.59
CA THR A 12 -0.44 22.46 -54.79
C THR A 12 -0.49 21.60 -53.52
N CYS A 13 0.01 22.08 -52.39
CA CYS A 13 0.07 21.33 -51.13
C CYS A 13 0.77 19.97 -51.27
N SER A 14 1.84 19.89 -52.05
CA SER A 14 2.52 18.64 -52.41
C SER A 14 4.00 18.61 -52.03
N VAL A 15 4.49 19.66 -51.37
CA VAL A 15 5.90 19.80 -50.96
C VAL A 15 5.97 19.69 -49.45
N LEU A 16 6.77 18.79 -48.89
CA LEU A 16 6.98 18.76 -47.44
C LEU A 16 7.60 20.08 -46.96
N ALA A 17 7.13 20.57 -45.82
CA ALA A 17 7.82 21.63 -45.12
C ALA A 17 9.26 21.19 -44.78
N GLU A 18 10.23 22.11 -44.87
CA GLU A 18 11.62 21.83 -44.49
C GLU A 18 11.70 21.32 -43.05
N GLY A 19 12.40 20.20 -42.84
CA GLY A 19 12.54 19.55 -41.52
C GLY A 19 11.81 18.21 -41.38
N LEU A 20 10.84 17.90 -42.24
CA LEU A 20 10.15 16.61 -42.26
C LEU A 20 10.89 15.63 -43.19
N ALA A 21 11.38 14.51 -42.65
CA ALA A 21 12.24 13.58 -43.40
C ALA A 21 11.49 12.44 -44.13
N ASP A 22 10.18 12.26 -43.86
CA ASP A 22 9.45 11.08 -44.33
C ASP A 22 8.00 11.40 -44.74
N PHE A 23 7.69 11.25 -46.03
CA PHE A 23 6.38 11.49 -46.63
C PHE A 23 5.32 10.51 -46.11
N SER A 24 5.72 9.31 -45.67
CA SER A 24 4.80 8.26 -45.24
C SER A 24 4.04 8.61 -43.95
N ARG A 25 4.63 9.46 -43.10
CA ARG A 25 3.98 9.95 -41.86
C ARG A 25 3.08 11.16 -42.08
N VAL A 26 3.20 11.85 -43.21
CA VAL A 26 2.44 13.08 -43.50
C VAL A 26 0.94 12.80 -43.70
N LEU A 27 0.57 11.58 -44.06
CA LEU A 27 -0.84 11.15 -44.17
C LEU A 27 -1.52 10.96 -42.80
N GLU A 28 -0.75 10.72 -41.73
CA GLU A 28 -1.26 10.57 -40.36
C GLU A 28 -1.10 11.86 -39.53
N GLY A 29 -0.37 12.85 -40.05
CA GLY A 29 -0.04 14.11 -39.38
C GLY A 29 1.42 14.10 -38.87
N PRO A 30 2.14 15.23 -38.93
CA PRO A 30 3.54 15.31 -38.51
C PRO A 30 3.73 15.21 -36.98
N CYS A 31 2.65 15.40 -36.21
CA CYS A 31 2.64 15.29 -34.75
C CYS A 31 2.14 13.90 -34.38
N VAL A 32 2.94 13.15 -33.61
CA VAL A 32 2.56 11.77 -33.21
C VAL A 32 1.42 11.81 -32.18
N TYR A 33 1.50 12.74 -31.23
CA TYR A 33 0.52 12.98 -30.18
C TYR A 33 0.33 14.50 -30.02
N GLY A 34 -0.62 15.08 -30.75
CA GLY A 34 -0.90 16.52 -30.72
C GLY A 34 -1.60 17.02 -31.97
N GLU A 35 -2.02 18.28 -31.91
CA GLU A 35 -2.57 18.99 -33.07
C GLU A 35 -1.46 19.76 -33.79
N CYS A 36 -1.51 19.78 -35.11
CA CYS A 36 -0.52 20.50 -35.91
C CYS A 36 -1.08 21.87 -36.30
N GLU A 37 -0.40 22.94 -35.89
CA GLU A 37 -0.76 24.33 -36.20
C GLU A 37 0.29 24.98 -37.11
N ILE A 38 -0.13 25.89 -38.01
CA ILE A 38 0.80 26.68 -38.82
C ILE A 38 1.03 28.02 -38.12
N ILE A 39 2.20 28.19 -37.50
CA ILE A 39 2.60 29.42 -36.81
C ILE A 39 3.67 30.12 -37.65
N ASN A 40 3.39 31.34 -38.11
CA ASN A 40 4.29 32.13 -38.97
C ASN A 40 4.73 31.42 -40.28
N GLY A 41 3.88 30.55 -40.84
CA GLY A 41 4.17 29.81 -42.07
C GLY A 41 4.98 28.53 -41.87
N SER A 42 5.31 28.17 -40.63
CA SER A 42 5.96 26.90 -40.28
C SER A 42 5.00 25.98 -39.54
N PRO A 43 4.94 24.67 -39.87
CA PRO A 43 4.17 23.70 -39.10
C PRO A 43 4.83 23.52 -37.73
N THR A 44 4.05 23.71 -36.68
CA THR A 44 4.46 23.53 -35.28
C THR A 44 3.47 22.58 -34.64
N CYS A 45 3.96 21.55 -33.95
CA CYS A 45 3.09 20.67 -33.19
C CYS A 45 2.73 21.31 -31.85
N ASP A 46 1.44 21.53 -31.62
CA ASP A 46 0.90 21.72 -30.28
C ASP A 46 0.73 20.33 -29.67
N CYS A 47 1.75 19.90 -28.94
CA CYS A 47 1.78 18.55 -28.41
C CYS A 47 0.58 18.32 -27.50
N ASP A 48 -0.04 17.15 -27.70
CA ASP A 48 -0.96 16.64 -26.73
C ASP A 48 -0.28 16.66 -25.39
N ALA A 49 -1.16 16.71 -24.42
CA ALA A 49 -0.89 16.54 -23.05
C ALA A 49 -0.05 15.25 -22.80
N GLY A 50 1.27 15.33 -23.00
CA GLY A 50 2.29 14.49 -22.38
C GLY A 50 3.63 14.48 -23.06
N TYR A 51 3.63 15.12 -24.21
CA TYR A 51 4.64 14.91 -25.21
C TYR A 51 5.37 16.22 -25.40
N ARG A 52 6.64 16.10 -25.73
CA ARG A 52 7.55 17.21 -26.00
C ARG A 52 8.35 16.89 -27.26
N ASP A 53 9.23 17.82 -27.59
CA ASP A 53 10.02 17.85 -28.81
C ASP A 53 9.17 18.18 -30.05
N GLU A 54 9.83 18.47 -31.17
CA GLU A 54 9.19 19.07 -32.36
C GLU A 54 8.08 18.21 -33.00
N MET A 55 8.10 16.90 -32.77
CA MET A 55 7.12 15.96 -33.32
C MET A 55 6.22 15.32 -32.25
N CYS A 56 6.31 15.76 -30.99
CA CYS A 56 5.58 15.18 -29.87
C CYS A 56 5.79 13.66 -29.75
N ASP A 57 6.98 13.18 -30.13
CA ASP A 57 7.33 11.77 -30.15
C ASP A 57 8.12 11.36 -28.90
N ARG A 58 8.52 12.34 -28.09
CA ARG A 58 9.16 12.10 -26.79
C ARG A 58 8.23 12.45 -25.64
N TYR A 59 8.10 11.50 -24.74
CA TYR A 59 7.44 11.73 -23.47
C TYR A 59 8.26 12.75 -22.64
N ALA A 60 7.60 13.76 -22.09
CA ALA A 60 8.26 14.71 -21.20
C ALA A 60 8.56 14.00 -19.87
N GLU A 61 9.80 13.56 -19.67
CA GLU A 61 10.24 12.94 -18.41
C GLU A 61 10.08 13.91 -17.22
N ALA A 62 8.89 13.92 -16.61
CA ALA A 62 8.58 14.63 -15.38
C ALA A 62 8.10 13.63 -14.32
N ILE A 63 8.82 12.52 -14.18
CA ILE A 63 8.44 11.42 -13.27
C ILE A 63 9.40 11.19 -12.07
N PRO A 64 10.70 11.57 -12.02
CA PRO A 64 11.49 11.23 -10.83
C PRO A 64 11.22 12.09 -9.58
N ALA A 65 11.03 13.41 -9.75
CA ALA A 65 11.06 14.34 -8.61
C ALA A 65 9.78 14.32 -7.76
N ASN A 66 8.61 14.16 -8.40
CA ASN A 66 7.33 14.11 -7.70
C ASN A 66 7.16 12.79 -6.92
N TYR A 67 7.71 11.68 -7.41
CA TYR A 67 7.66 10.40 -6.72
C TYR A 67 8.61 10.35 -5.52
N ALA A 68 9.79 10.95 -5.61
CA ALA A 68 10.71 11.05 -4.48
C ALA A 68 10.13 11.91 -3.33
N ALA A 69 9.43 13.00 -3.64
CA ALA A 69 8.75 13.83 -2.64
C ALA A 69 7.48 13.16 -2.08
N ALA A 70 6.66 12.55 -2.94
CA ALA A 70 5.42 11.88 -2.55
C ALA A 70 5.67 10.58 -1.76
N ILE A 71 6.79 9.89 -1.98
CA ILE A 71 7.18 8.70 -1.20
C ILE A 71 8.02 9.12 0.01
N GLY A 72 9.00 10.00 -0.17
CA GLY A 72 9.98 10.36 0.85
C GLY A 72 9.38 11.07 2.06
N PHE A 73 8.46 12.03 1.85
CA PHE A 73 7.88 12.80 2.97
C PHE A 73 6.96 11.95 3.87
N PRO A 74 6.02 11.14 3.32
CA PRO A 74 5.26 10.18 4.12
C PRO A 74 6.15 9.17 4.85
N LEU A 75 7.22 8.70 4.21
CA LEU A 75 8.11 7.70 4.81
C LEU A 75 8.92 8.29 5.98
N VAL A 76 9.38 9.54 5.88
CA VAL A 76 10.02 10.27 6.99
C VAL A 76 9.04 10.58 8.13
N MET A 77 7.82 11.02 7.81
CA MET A 77 6.77 11.23 8.81
C MET A 77 6.36 9.91 9.48
N MET A 78 6.32 8.81 8.74
CA MET A 78 6.08 7.46 9.26
C MET A 78 7.15 7.07 10.24
N ILE A 79 8.42 7.26 9.90
CA ILE A 79 9.53 6.97 10.80
C ILE A 79 9.44 7.83 12.07
N LEU A 80 9.19 9.14 11.96
CA LEU A 80 9.13 10.04 13.12
C LEU A 80 7.92 9.78 14.03
N CYS A 81 6.70 9.69 13.48
CA CYS A 81 5.50 9.40 14.27
C CYS A 81 5.54 8.00 14.86
N PHE A 82 6.08 7.02 14.12
CA PHE A 82 6.33 5.69 14.66
C PHE A 82 7.25 5.77 15.87
N PHE A 83 8.39 6.47 15.81
CA PHE A 83 9.30 6.60 16.95
C PHE A 83 8.69 7.33 18.16
N LEU A 84 7.85 8.34 17.95
CA LEU A 84 7.18 9.08 19.01
C LEU A 84 6.09 8.25 19.70
N LEU A 85 5.23 7.59 18.92
CA LEU A 85 4.19 6.70 19.43
C LEU A 85 4.79 5.44 20.06
N TRP A 86 5.91 4.96 19.52
CA TRP A 86 6.66 3.82 20.02
C TRP A 86 7.12 4.00 21.46
N LYS A 87 7.76 5.13 21.77
CA LYS A 87 8.25 5.39 23.14
C LYS A 87 7.12 5.29 24.16
N LYS A 88 5.93 5.80 23.83
CA LYS A 88 4.78 5.81 24.73
C LYS A 88 4.08 4.44 24.82
N ALA A 89 3.91 3.72 23.71
CA ALA A 89 3.25 2.41 23.70
C ALA A 89 4.13 1.29 24.28
N SER A 90 5.45 1.43 24.20
CA SER A 90 6.42 0.40 24.63
C SER A 90 6.54 0.23 26.14
N ALA A 91 6.00 1.15 26.95
CA ALA A 91 6.17 1.14 28.40
C ALA A 91 5.12 0.30 29.15
N SER A 92 4.09 -0.22 28.48
CA SER A 92 2.83 -0.57 29.17
C SER A 92 2.39 -2.04 29.09
N PHE A 93 3.08 -2.91 28.34
CA PHE A 93 2.62 -4.30 28.16
C PHE A 93 3.77 -5.30 28.11
N ASP A 94 3.78 -6.21 29.08
CA ASP A 94 4.64 -7.40 29.07
C ASP A 94 3.94 -8.52 28.31
N VAL A 95 4.09 -8.50 26.98
CA VAL A 95 3.75 -9.65 26.14
C VAL A 95 5.01 -10.49 25.95
N PRO A 96 4.96 -11.82 26.10
CA PRO A 96 6.10 -12.68 25.86
C PRO A 96 6.61 -12.56 24.44
N ARG A 97 7.94 -12.64 24.27
CA ARG A 97 8.59 -12.67 22.96
C ARG A 97 8.06 -13.82 22.10
N ALA A 98 7.75 -14.95 22.74
CA ALA A 98 7.21 -16.15 22.11
C ALA A 98 5.89 -15.92 21.35
N ALA A 99 5.10 -14.91 21.70
CA ALA A 99 3.80 -14.65 21.05
C ALA A 99 3.91 -14.42 19.52
N SER A 100 5.08 -14.01 19.03
CA SER A 100 5.33 -13.76 17.61
C SER A 100 5.71 -14.99 16.79
N THR A 101 6.21 -16.05 17.43
CA THR A 101 6.85 -17.20 16.76
C THR A 101 6.39 -18.56 17.28
N HIS A 102 5.66 -18.59 18.40
CA HIS A 102 5.04 -19.78 18.95
C HIS A 102 3.53 -19.72 18.76
N SER A 103 2.98 -20.85 18.36
CA SER A 103 1.54 -20.99 18.27
C SER A 103 0.95 -21.42 19.59
N PRO A 104 -0.25 -20.92 19.92
CA PRO A 104 -1.04 -21.52 20.99
C PRO A 104 -1.55 -22.94 20.62
N TRP A 105 -1.51 -23.30 19.33
CA TRP A 105 -1.95 -24.61 18.85
C TRP A 105 -0.80 -25.62 18.88
N ARG A 106 -0.99 -26.75 19.57
CA ARG A 106 0.04 -27.80 19.71
C ARG A 106 0.60 -28.31 18.38
N TRP A 107 -0.21 -28.32 17.32
CA TRP A 107 0.20 -28.80 16.00
C TRP A 107 1.01 -27.78 15.19
N ALA A 108 0.93 -26.49 15.52
CA ALA A 108 1.57 -25.40 14.79
C ALA A 108 2.89 -24.98 15.47
N GLY A 109 3.87 -25.88 15.48
CA GLY A 109 5.19 -25.54 16.01
C GLY A 109 5.90 -24.41 15.22
N PRO A 110 7.02 -23.86 15.73
CA PRO A 110 7.73 -22.74 15.10
C PRO A 110 8.12 -22.97 13.63
N ARG A 111 8.41 -24.23 13.25
CA ARG A 111 8.71 -24.60 11.86
C ARG A 111 7.51 -24.45 10.93
N VAL A 112 6.30 -24.78 11.41
CA VAL A 112 5.06 -24.64 10.62
C VAL A 112 4.79 -23.15 10.35
N ILE A 113 4.93 -22.31 11.37
CA ILE A 113 4.80 -20.85 11.23
C ILE A 113 5.84 -20.30 10.25
N LEU A 114 7.09 -20.74 10.33
CA LEU A 114 8.13 -20.33 9.38
C LEU A 114 7.77 -20.69 7.93
N VAL A 115 7.36 -21.93 7.68
CA VAL A 115 7.00 -22.40 6.34
C VAL A 115 5.82 -21.60 5.80
N PHE A 116 4.76 -21.45 6.60
CA PHE A 116 3.58 -20.67 6.24
C PHE A 116 3.94 -19.23 5.84
N ARG A 117 4.70 -18.52 6.69
CA ARG A 117 5.11 -17.14 6.41
C ARG A 117 6.03 -17.04 5.20
N SER A 118 6.94 -18.00 5.00
CA SER A 118 7.86 -18.01 3.86
C SER A 118 7.12 -18.18 2.54
N VAL A 119 6.14 -19.09 2.49
CA VAL A 119 5.30 -19.29 1.30
C VAL A 119 4.54 -18.02 0.95
N ILE A 120 3.92 -17.38 1.95
CA ILE A 120 3.14 -16.15 1.75
C ILE A 120 4.04 -14.98 1.33
N PHE A 121 5.21 -14.83 1.98
CA PHE A 121 6.18 -13.80 1.63
C PHE A 121 6.63 -13.92 0.17
N LEU A 122 7.01 -15.12 -0.28
CA LEU A 122 7.42 -15.37 -1.66
C LEU A 122 6.27 -15.11 -2.64
N TYR A 123 5.06 -15.55 -2.31
CA TYR A 123 3.87 -15.30 -3.11
C TYR A 123 3.62 -13.80 -3.30
N TRP A 124 3.73 -13.01 -2.23
CA TRP A 124 3.56 -11.54 -2.30
C TRP A 124 4.66 -10.84 -3.09
N ILE A 125 5.92 -11.27 -2.98
CA ILE A 125 7.00 -10.72 -3.82
C ILE A 125 6.64 -10.89 -5.30
N ILE A 126 6.25 -12.10 -5.70
CA ILE A 126 5.94 -12.43 -7.09
C ILE A 126 4.76 -11.59 -7.59
N LEU A 127 3.67 -11.51 -6.82
CA LEU A 127 2.51 -10.70 -7.17
C LEU A 127 2.86 -9.22 -7.31
N GLN A 128 3.67 -8.67 -6.38
CA GLN A 128 4.05 -7.26 -6.40
C GLN A 128 4.91 -6.93 -7.62
N ILE A 129 5.93 -7.74 -7.92
CA ILE A 129 6.77 -7.54 -9.11
C ILE A 129 5.89 -7.58 -10.37
N ARG A 130 5.02 -8.57 -10.48
CA ARG A 130 4.10 -8.71 -11.62
C ARG A 130 3.18 -7.50 -11.77
N GLN A 131 2.60 -7.00 -10.67
CA GLN A 131 1.74 -5.82 -10.71
C GLN A 131 2.51 -4.56 -11.11
N GLN A 132 3.68 -4.32 -10.52
CA GLN A 132 4.48 -3.13 -10.82
C GLN A 132 4.92 -3.11 -12.29
N VAL A 133 5.38 -4.25 -12.82
CA VAL A 133 5.74 -4.37 -14.24
C VAL A 133 4.53 -4.14 -15.15
N ARG A 134 3.37 -4.72 -14.83
CA ARG A 134 2.16 -4.56 -15.66
C ARG A 134 1.63 -3.12 -15.66
N THR A 135 1.80 -2.40 -14.56
CA THR A 135 1.22 -1.08 -14.36
C THR A 135 2.21 0.05 -14.58
N ASP A 136 3.44 -0.27 -15.00
CA ASP A 136 4.55 0.68 -15.09
C ASP A 136 4.66 1.57 -13.85
N TYR A 137 4.59 0.94 -12.68
CA TYR A 137 4.62 1.58 -11.35
C TYR A 137 3.48 2.56 -11.02
N SER A 138 2.56 2.82 -11.95
CA SER A 138 1.42 3.72 -11.72
C SER A 138 0.47 3.21 -10.63
N SER A 139 0.52 1.92 -10.30
CA SER A 139 -0.30 1.32 -9.25
C SER A 139 0.05 1.79 -7.82
N LEU A 140 1.22 2.40 -7.61
CA LEU A 140 1.61 2.95 -6.30
C LEU A 140 0.71 4.09 -5.81
N ARG A 141 -0.13 4.67 -6.68
CA ARG A 141 -1.12 5.67 -6.26
C ARG A 141 -2.27 5.09 -5.44
N PHE A 142 -2.54 3.78 -5.51
CA PHE A 142 -3.66 3.15 -4.83
C PHE A 142 -3.32 2.76 -3.39
N PHE A 143 -4.20 3.11 -2.44
CA PHE A 143 -4.08 2.67 -1.03
C PHE A 143 -3.97 1.15 -0.88
N THR A 144 -4.64 0.40 -1.74
CA THR A 144 -4.60 -1.07 -1.73
C THR A 144 -3.19 -1.60 -1.98
N VAL A 145 -2.43 -0.94 -2.85
CA VAL A 145 -1.02 -1.29 -3.13
C VAL A 145 -0.13 -0.93 -1.95
N TRP A 146 -0.33 0.24 -1.32
CA TRP A 146 0.37 0.60 -0.07
C TRP A 146 0.17 -0.45 1.01
N ASN A 147 -1.08 -0.89 1.18
CA ASN A 147 -1.45 -1.93 2.12
C ASN A 147 -0.78 -3.28 1.78
N SER A 148 -0.77 -3.67 0.50
CA SER A 148 -0.05 -4.88 0.06
C SER A 148 1.47 -4.80 0.26
N TYR A 149 2.10 -3.62 0.22
CA TYR A 149 3.52 -3.46 0.59
C TYR A 149 3.75 -3.55 2.09
N LEU A 150 2.84 -3.00 2.92
CA LEU A 150 2.89 -3.16 4.36
C LEU A 150 2.73 -4.64 4.77
N LEU A 151 1.85 -5.37 4.10
CA LEU A 151 1.69 -6.82 4.23
C LEU A 151 2.96 -7.60 3.84
N LEU A 152 3.60 -7.20 2.74
CA LEU A 152 4.86 -7.80 2.32
C LEU A 152 5.95 -7.59 3.39
N ALA A 153 6.07 -6.37 3.92
CA ALA A 153 7.01 -6.03 4.99
C ALA A 153 6.68 -6.79 6.29
N TYR A 154 5.40 -6.95 6.61
CA TYR A 154 4.91 -7.75 7.73
C TYR A 154 5.42 -9.20 7.63
N PHE A 155 5.13 -9.90 6.53
CA PHE A 155 5.56 -11.28 6.37
C PHE A 155 7.08 -11.43 6.25
N ALA A 156 7.79 -10.47 5.65
CA ALA A 156 9.25 -10.45 5.63
C ALA A 156 9.83 -10.45 7.05
N LEU A 157 9.32 -9.54 7.90
CA LEU A 157 9.71 -9.44 9.30
C LEU A 157 9.30 -10.70 10.07
N GLY A 158 8.12 -11.25 9.79
CA GLY A 158 7.65 -12.51 10.39
C GLY A 158 8.54 -13.71 10.06
N VAL A 159 9.02 -13.84 8.81
CA VAL A 159 10.00 -14.86 8.40
C VAL A 159 11.29 -14.68 9.17
N PHE A 160 11.82 -13.46 9.23
CA PHE A 160 13.05 -13.16 9.97
C PHE A 160 12.93 -13.53 11.46
N LEU A 161 11.83 -13.15 12.11
CA LEU A 161 11.57 -13.49 13.52
C LEU A 161 11.42 -14.99 13.72
N SER A 162 10.72 -15.69 12.81
CA SER A 162 10.58 -17.15 12.86
C SER A 162 11.93 -17.86 12.74
N VAL A 163 12.80 -17.46 11.80
CA VAL A 163 14.17 -18.00 11.70
C VAL A 163 14.96 -17.75 12.98
N ARG A 164 14.91 -16.52 13.50
CA ARG A 164 15.61 -16.16 14.74
C ARG A 164 15.17 -17.02 15.92
N SER A 165 13.88 -17.33 16.04
CA SER A 165 13.35 -18.17 17.13
C SER A 165 13.79 -19.64 17.05
N LEU A 166 14.11 -20.14 15.85
CA LEU A 166 14.66 -21.49 15.69
C LEU A 166 16.13 -21.57 16.09
N VAL A 167 16.87 -20.47 15.93
CA VAL A 167 18.30 -20.39 16.29
C VAL A 167 18.48 -20.09 17.78
N ARG A 168 17.58 -19.29 18.36
CA ARG A 168 17.67 -18.84 19.75
C ARG A 168 16.31 -18.97 20.42
N GLU A 169 16.26 -19.72 21.51
CA GLU A 169 15.06 -19.80 22.33
C GLU A 169 14.62 -18.39 22.77
N PRO A 170 13.35 -18.02 22.55
CA PRO A 170 12.87 -16.70 22.89
C PRO A 170 12.70 -16.57 24.40
N SER A 171 13.76 -16.10 25.09
CA SER A 171 13.70 -15.79 26.52
C SER A 171 13.50 -14.30 26.79
N GLY A 172 12.65 -14.00 27.79
CA GLY A 172 12.42 -12.64 28.29
C GLY A 172 11.43 -11.79 27.48
N PRO A 173 11.39 -10.47 27.73
CA PRO A 173 10.37 -9.59 27.18
C PRO A 173 10.48 -9.46 25.66
N MET A 174 9.36 -9.11 25.02
CA MET A 174 9.29 -8.88 23.59
C MET A 174 10.29 -7.80 23.16
N GLY A 175 11.15 -8.15 22.19
CA GLY A 175 12.12 -7.23 21.61
C GLY A 175 11.46 -6.18 20.73
N LYS A 176 12.28 -5.24 20.22
CA LYS A 176 11.75 -4.14 19.40
C LYS A 176 11.12 -4.65 18.10
N LEU A 177 11.76 -5.58 17.40
CA LEU A 177 11.24 -6.06 16.11
C LEU A 177 9.94 -6.85 16.26
N GLU A 178 9.83 -7.65 17.31
CA GLU A 178 8.62 -8.43 17.64
C GLU A 178 7.43 -7.50 17.95
N ARG A 179 7.68 -6.38 18.64
CA ARG A 179 6.68 -5.34 18.89
C ARG A 179 6.26 -4.61 17.61
N VAL A 180 7.20 -4.33 16.69
CA VAL A 180 6.86 -3.74 15.37
C VAL A 180 5.93 -4.69 14.63
N HIS A 181 6.31 -5.97 14.54
CA HIS A 181 5.51 -7.00 13.88
C HIS A 181 4.10 -7.10 14.51
N TRP A 182 3.99 -6.98 15.83
CA TRP A 182 2.72 -7.00 16.55
C TRP A 182 1.82 -5.77 16.30
N VAL A 183 2.40 -4.58 16.20
CA VAL A 183 1.66 -3.36 15.83
C VAL A 183 1.19 -3.47 14.39
N VAL A 184 2.11 -3.81 13.48
CA VAL A 184 1.83 -3.93 12.04
C VAL A 184 0.77 -5.00 11.79
N SER A 185 0.77 -6.12 12.51
CA SER A 185 -0.25 -7.16 12.33
C SER A 185 -1.66 -6.65 12.57
N GLN A 186 -1.86 -5.82 13.59
CA GLN A 186 -3.18 -5.27 13.91
C GLN A 186 -3.60 -4.18 12.93
N VAL A 187 -2.66 -3.32 12.54
CA VAL A 187 -2.91 -2.27 11.56
C VAL A 187 -3.31 -2.90 10.23
N GLU A 188 -2.48 -3.81 9.74
CA GLU A 188 -2.66 -4.48 8.46
C GLU A 188 -3.91 -5.35 8.43
N PHE A 189 -4.25 -6.05 9.52
CA PHE A 189 -5.44 -6.89 9.53
C PHE A 189 -6.73 -6.04 9.46
N ALA A 190 -6.77 -4.89 10.15
CA ALA A 190 -7.89 -3.96 10.04
C ALA A 190 -7.98 -3.32 8.65
N CYS A 191 -6.84 -2.88 8.09
CA CYS A 191 -6.79 -2.31 6.74
C CYS A 191 -7.17 -3.33 5.65
N ALA A 192 -6.74 -4.58 5.76
CA ALA A 192 -7.11 -5.64 4.82
C ALA A 192 -8.63 -5.84 4.78
N MET A 193 -9.30 -5.84 5.93
CA MET A 193 -10.76 -5.91 5.99
C MET A 193 -11.42 -4.67 5.36
N LEU A 194 -10.92 -3.47 5.65
CA LEU A 194 -11.41 -2.24 5.02
C LEU A 194 -11.29 -2.31 3.50
N VAL A 195 -10.11 -2.65 2.99
CA VAL A 195 -9.81 -2.75 1.55
C VAL A 195 -10.72 -3.78 0.89
N ALA A 196 -10.90 -4.95 1.52
CA ALA A 196 -11.82 -5.97 1.02
C ALA A 196 -13.26 -5.44 0.94
N CYS A 197 -13.77 -4.84 2.00
CA CYS A 197 -15.14 -4.35 2.06
C CYS A 197 -15.40 -3.19 1.09
N VAL A 198 -14.47 -2.24 0.96
CA VAL A 198 -14.59 -1.13 0.01
C VAL A 198 -14.54 -1.64 -1.43
N THR A 199 -13.62 -2.54 -1.76
CA THR A 199 -13.51 -3.03 -3.14
C THR A 199 -14.71 -3.87 -3.54
N TRP A 200 -15.12 -4.83 -2.72
CA TRP A 200 -16.23 -5.73 -3.07
C TRP A 200 -17.61 -5.11 -2.84
N GLY A 201 -17.74 -4.20 -1.87
CA GLY A 201 -19.01 -3.59 -1.50
C GLY A 201 -19.31 -2.24 -2.16
N ILE A 202 -18.28 -1.51 -2.62
CA ILE A 202 -18.44 -0.16 -3.18
C ILE A 202 -17.86 -0.09 -4.59
N LEU A 203 -16.58 -0.42 -4.78
CA LEU A 203 -15.90 -0.18 -6.06
C LEU A 203 -16.40 -1.11 -7.17
N LEU A 204 -16.44 -2.43 -6.94
CA LEU A 204 -16.90 -3.38 -7.94
C LEU A 204 -18.36 -3.12 -8.37
N PRO A 205 -19.33 -2.90 -7.46
CA PRO A 205 -20.69 -2.57 -7.86
C PRO A 205 -20.84 -1.25 -8.62
N SER A 206 -19.96 -0.28 -8.34
CA SER A 206 -19.97 1.05 -9.00
C SER A 206 -19.20 1.07 -10.31
N ALA A 207 -18.43 0.02 -10.62
CA ALA A 207 -17.67 -0.07 -11.85
C ALA A 207 -18.62 -0.29 -13.04
N ALA A 208 -18.42 0.51 -14.10
CA ALA A 208 -19.04 0.26 -15.41
C ALA A 208 -18.64 -1.13 -15.92
N GLU A 209 -19.48 -1.74 -16.77
CA GLU A 209 -19.33 -3.15 -17.18
C GLU A 209 -17.96 -3.45 -17.80
N ASP A 210 -17.46 -2.53 -18.63
CA ASP A 210 -16.15 -2.54 -19.26
C ASP A 210 -14.97 -2.50 -18.27
N ASN A 211 -15.18 -1.93 -17.08
CA ASN A 211 -14.15 -1.77 -16.05
C ASN A 211 -14.14 -2.89 -15.00
N ARG A 212 -15.11 -3.82 -15.03
CA ARG A 212 -15.21 -4.91 -14.04
C ARG A 212 -14.03 -5.88 -14.10
N GLU A 213 -13.42 -6.07 -15.27
CA GLU A 213 -12.26 -6.96 -15.43
C GLU A 213 -11.05 -6.50 -14.61
N MET A 214 -10.95 -5.19 -14.29
CA MET A 214 -9.91 -4.66 -13.41
C MET A 214 -10.05 -5.15 -11.96
N PHE A 215 -11.25 -5.54 -11.54
CA PHE A 215 -11.54 -6.06 -10.20
C PHE A 215 -11.59 -7.58 -10.15
N LEU A 216 -11.90 -8.24 -11.26
CA LEU A 216 -12.12 -9.70 -11.34
C LEU A 216 -10.89 -10.45 -11.89
N ASN A 217 -9.69 -10.04 -11.47
CA ASN A 217 -8.43 -10.71 -11.81
C ASN A 217 -7.71 -11.23 -10.55
N LEU A 218 -6.73 -12.11 -10.76
CA LEU A 218 -5.99 -12.78 -9.70
C LEU A 218 -5.35 -11.77 -8.73
N GLU A 219 -4.76 -10.69 -9.25
CA GLU A 219 -4.12 -9.65 -8.47
C GLU A 219 -5.12 -9.00 -7.52
N SER A 220 -6.28 -8.61 -8.04
CA SER A 220 -7.37 -8.05 -7.23
C SER A 220 -7.88 -9.04 -6.18
N TYR A 221 -8.20 -10.29 -6.55
CA TYR A 221 -8.62 -11.29 -5.56
C TYR A 221 -7.59 -11.49 -4.45
N SER A 222 -6.32 -11.47 -4.79
CA SER A 222 -5.22 -11.61 -3.84
C SER A 222 -5.18 -10.41 -2.89
N GLN A 223 -5.08 -9.19 -3.44
CA GLN A 223 -4.91 -7.95 -2.69
C GLN A 223 -6.10 -7.57 -1.81
N HIS A 224 -7.27 -8.14 -2.08
CA HIS A 224 -8.50 -7.77 -1.38
C HIS A 224 -9.01 -8.92 -0.52
N ALA A 225 -9.25 -10.10 -1.09
CA ALA A 225 -9.83 -11.22 -0.35
C ALA A 225 -8.76 -12.06 0.36
N ALA A 226 -7.69 -12.44 -0.36
CA ALA A 226 -6.67 -13.31 0.21
C ALA A 226 -5.94 -12.66 1.39
N ASN A 227 -5.71 -11.34 1.36
CA ASN A 227 -5.15 -10.58 2.48
C ASN A 227 -5.87 -10.86 3.81
N VAL A 228 -7.20 -10.76 3.82
CA VAL A 228 -8.01 -10.97 5.02
C VAL A 228 -7.86 -12.40 5.53
N VAL A 229 -7.89 -13.39 4.63
CA VAL A 229 -7.77 -14.80 4.98
C VAL A 229 -6.37 -15.12 5.53
N LEU A 230 -5.32 -14.70 4.82
CA LEU A 230 -3.93 -14.99 5.21
C LEU A 230 -3.55 -14.29 6.51
N MET A 231 -3.96 -13.03 6.70
CA MET A 231 -3.79 -12.32 7.97
C MET A 231 -4.59 -12.96 9.10
N GLY A 232 -5.82 -13.42 8.82
CA GLY A 232 -6.61 -14.18 9.77
C GLY A 232 -5.90 -15.45 10.22
N ILE A 233 -5.38 -16.25 9.27
CA ILE A 233 -4.64 -17.47 9.58
C ILE A 233 -3.39 -17.14 10.42
N ASP A 234 -2.55 -16.18 10.02
CA ASP A 234 -1.36 -15.81 10.81
C ASP A 234 -1.75 -15.31 12.21
N PHE A 235 -2.81 -14.49 12.31
CA PHE A 235 -3.33 -14.00 13.58
C PHE A 235 -3.73 -15.14 14.52
N PHE A 236 -4.39 -16.19 14.02
CA PHE A 236 -4.76 -17.36 14.83
C PHE A 236 -3.59 -18.30 15.09
N LEU A 237 -2.63 -18.41 14.16
CA LEU A 237 -1.41 -19.19 14.35
C LEU A 237 -0.46 -18.55 15.37
N CYS A 238 -0.43 -17.23 15.49
CA CYS A 238 0.45 -16.54 16.44
C CYS A 238 -0.20 -16.39 17.82
N GLY A 239 0.58 -16.07 18.84
CA GLY A 239 0.09 -15.70 20.17
C GLY A 239 -0.40 -14.24 20.28
N TYR A 240 -0.52 -13.51 19.17
CA TYR A 240 -0.89 -12.09 19.22
C TYR A 240 -2.29 -11.85 19.78
N ILE A 241 -2.36 -10.76 20.55
CA ILE A 241 -3.59 -10.20 21.10
C ILE A 241 -3.78 -8.79 20.55
N ALA A 242 -5.02 -8.40 20.30
CA ALA A 242 -5.32 -7.03 19.89
C ALA A 242 -5.37 -6.12 21.12
N VAL A 243 -4.78 -4.93 21.03
CA VAL A 243 -4.74 -3.95 22.13
C VAL A 243 -5.14 -2.56 21.62
N PRO A 244 -5.99 -1.82 22.35
CA PRO A 244 -6.44 -0.50 21.90
C PRO A 244 -5.31 0.53 21.72
N VAL A 245 -4.18 0.35 22.41
CA VAL A 245 -3.01 1.24 22.29
C VAL A 245 -2.41 1.26 20.88
N HIS A 246 -2.74 0.29 20.02
CA HIS A 246 -2.30 0.27 18.61
C HIS A 246 -3.19 1.10 17.67
N LEU A 247 -4.38 1.54 18.12
CA LEU A 247 -5.31 2.30 17.29
C LEU A 247 -4.71 3.61 16.71
N PRO A 248 -3.89 4.38 17.43
CA PRO A 248 -3.24 5.56 16.85
C PRO A 248 -2.34 5.25 15.64
N PHE A 249 -1.71 4.07 15.58
CA PHE A 249 -0.89 3.67 14.44
C PHE A 249 -1.75 3.39 13.20
N LEU A 250 -2.96 2.89 13.41
CA LEU A 250 -3.93 2.65 12.34
C LEU A 250 -4.44 3.97 11.74
N TRP A 251 -4.82 4.93 12.59
CA TRP A 251 -5.20 6.27 12.13
C TRP A 251 -4.05 6.98 11.46
N PHE A 252 -2.85 6.83 12.01
CA PHE A 252 -1.64 7.37 11.40
C PHE A 252 -1.44 6.82 9.98
N TRP A 253 -1.57 5.50 9.78
CA TRP A 253 -1.45 4.88 8.45
C TRP A 253 -2.49 5.41 7.45
N GLY A 254 -3.77 5.50 7.84
CA GLY A 254 -4.81 6.06 6.98
C GLY A 254 -4.62 7.55 6.68
N SER A 255 -4.18 8.33 7.67
CA SER A 255 -3.85 9.75 7.51
C SER A 255 -2.65 9.96 6.60
N LEU A 256 -1.67 9.05 6.66
CA LEU A 256 -0.48 9.09 5.82
C LEU A 256 -0.84 8.97 4.34
N TYR A 257 -1.72 8.03 4.01
CA TYR A 257 -2.23 7.91 2.64
C TYR A 257 -3.07 9.12 2.24
N SER A 258 -3.89 9.64 3.14
CA SER A 258 -4.69 10.85 2.87
C SER A 258 -3.81 12.05 2.53
N LEU A 259 -2.67 12.19 3.23
CA LEU A 259 -1.66 13.20 2.97
C LEU A 259 -0.96 12.98 1.61
N PHE A 260 -0.56 11.74 1.33
CA PHE A 260 -0.03 11.35 0.02
C PHE A 260 -1.00 11.70 -1.10
N HIS A 261 -2.28 11.32 -0.96
CA HIS A 261 -3.33 11.63 -1.93
C HIS A 261 -3.50 13.14 -2.10
N GLY A 262 -3.47 13.92 -1.01
CA GLY A 262 -3.49 15.38 -1.07
C GLY A 262 -2.35 15.96 -1.91
N PHE A 263 -1.12 15.48 -1.70
CA PHE A 263 0.03 15.88 -2.54
C PHE A 263 -0.09 15.40 -3.99
N TYR A 264 -0.61 14.18 -4.20
CA TYR A 264 -0.86 13.62 -5.52
C TYR A 264 -1.84 14.50 -6.31
N MET A 265 -2.91 14.99 -5.67
CA MET A 265 -3.87 15.90 -6.31
C MET A 265 -3.31 17.31 -6.60
N LEU A 266 -2.25 17.72 -5.89
CA LEU A 266 -1.53 18.97 -6.19
C LEU A 266 -0.52 18.81 -7.31
N ALA A 267 -0.06 17.57 -7.55
CA ALA A 267 0.81 17.28 -8.67
C ALA A 267 0.04 17.48 -9.97
N ARG A 268 0.75 18.01 -10.97
CA ARG A 268 0.27 18.07 -12.34
C ARG A 268 0.88 16.92 -13.11
N ASP A 269 0.14 16.43 -14.08
CA ASP A 269 0.74 15.63 -15.12
C ASP A 269 1.75 16.49 -15.91
N GLN A 270 2.36 15.85 -16.88
CA GLN A 270 3.28 16.40 -17.86
C GLN A 270 2.76 17.63 -18.63
N ASN A 271 1.47 17.96 -18.49
CA ASN A 271 0.72 18.90 -19.33
C ASN A 271 0.28 20.10 -18.53
N GLY A 272 0.66 20.12 -17.26
CA GLY A 272 0.11 21.06 -16.31
C GLY A 272 -1.34 20.72 -15.91
N MET A 273 -1.92 19.61 -16.36
CA MET A 273 -3.28 19.22 -15.96
C MET A 273 -3.25 18.53 -14.59
N PRO A 274 -4.27 18.76 -13.73
CA PRO A 274 -4.35 18.07 -12.45
C PRO A 274 -4.40 16.56 -12.66
N LEU A 275 -3.71 15.79 -11.81
CA LEU A 275 -3.85 14.34 -11.82
C LEU A 275 -5.28 13.93 -11.45
N GLU A 276 -5.79 12.92 -12.14
CA GLU A 276 -7.11 12.37 -11.85
C GLU A 276 -7.13 11.71 -10.47
N PRO A 277 -8.20 11.90 -9.68
CA PRO A 277 -8.32 11.30 -8.38
C PRO A 277 -8.38 9.78 -8.48
N VAL A 278 -7.53 9.12 -7.70
CA VAL A 278 -7.43 7.65 -7.63
C VAL A 278 -8.77 7.01 -7.27
N TYR A 279 -9.54 7.68 -6.41
CA TYR A 279 -10.88 7.26 -6.02
C TYR A 279 -11.87 8.41 -6.25
N PRO A 280 -13.04 8.16 -6.86
CA PRO A 280 -14.02 9.21 -7.16
C PRO A 280 -14.47 10.01 -5.92
N PHE A 281 -14.49 9.35 -4.76
CA PHE A 281 -14.89 9.94 -3.48
C PHE A 281 -13.79 10.77 -2.79
N LEU A 282 -12.55 10.77 -3.33
CA LEU A 282 -11.46 11.61 -2.83
C LEU A 282 -11.13 12.79 -3.76
N THR A 283 -12.10 13.20 -4.59
CA THR A 283 -12.04 14.43 -5.38
C THR A 283 -11.93 15.65 -4.45
N THR A 284 -10.97 16.55 -4.72
CA THR A 284 -10.79 17.80 -3.94
C THR A 284 -11.89 18.83 -4.18
N GLU A 285 -12.59 18.71 -5.31
CA GLU A 285 -13.75 19.54 -5.67
C GLU A 285 -15.01 19.16 -4.88
N SER A 286 -15.06 17.95 -4.34
CA SER A 286 -16.22 17.48 -3.59
C SER A 286 -16.25 18.11 -2.20
N SER A 287 -17.34 18.81 -1.89
CA SER A 287 -17.64 19.28 -0.53
C SER A 287 -17.77 18.14 0.48
N LEU A 288 -17.94 16.90 0.01
CA LEU A 288 -18.00 15.69 0.82
C LEU A 288 -16.63 15.08 1.12
N LEU A 289 -15.51 15.63 0.62
CA LEU A 289 -14.18 15.07 0.85
C LEU A 289 -13.89 14.84 2.36
N ILE A 290 -14.18 15.84 3.19
CA ILE A 290 -13.96 15.74 4.64
C ILE A 290 -14.85 14.64 5.25
N VAL A 291 -16.09 14.52 4.77
CA VAL A 291 -17.03 13.46 5.21
C VAL A 291 -16.50 12.09 4.84
N TRP A 292 -15.95 11.92 3.63
CA TRP A 292 -15.33 10.67 3.19
C TRP A 292 -14.10 10.31 4.01
N LEU A 293 -13.20 11.25 4.29
CA LEU A 293 -12.01 11.01 5.10
C LEU A 293 -12.38 10.61 6.55
N LEU A 294 -13.33 11.32 7.17
CA LEU A 294 -13.83 10.97 8.50
C LEU A 294 -14.58 9.62 8.50
N GLY A 295 -15.36 9.35 7.46
CA GLY A 295 -16.06 8.08 7.27
C GLY A 295 -15.09 6.90 7.15
N LEU A 296 -14.02 7.04 6.36
CA LEU A 296 -12.98 6.02 6.22
C LEU A 296 -12.27 5.76 7.55
N LEU A 297 -11.90 6.80 8.30
CA LEU A 297 -11.30 6.64 9.64
C LEU A 297 -12.25 5.96 10.63
N LEU A 298 -13.55 6.28 10.57
CA LEU A 298 -14.57 5.61 11.38
C LEU A 298 -14.68 4.12 11.03
N VAL A 299 -14.83 3.78 9.76
CA VAL A 299 -14.91 2.39 9.30
C VAL A 299 -13.64 1.61 9.64
N LEU A 300 -12.47 2.23 9.49
CA LEU A 300 -11.19 1.65 9.88
C LEU A 300 -11.13 1.35 11.39
N THR A 301 -11.69 2.25 12.22
CA THR A 301 -11.83 2.04 13.68
C THR A 301 -12.80 0.90 14.00
N LEU A 302 -13.89 0.74 13.22
CA LEU A 302 -14.80 -0.38 13.36
C LEU A 302 -14.10 -1.72 13.06
N PHE A 303 -13.30 -1.79 11.99
CA PHE A 303 -12.51 -3.00 11.69
C PHE A 303 -11.46 -3.31 12.76
N ALA A 304 -10.82 -2.29 13.36
CA ALA A 304 -9.98 -2.50 14.54
C ALA A 304 -10.77 -3.09 15.72
N GLY A 305 -12.01 -2.63 15.92
CA GLY A 305 -12.95 -3.21 16.88
C GLY A 305 -13.27 -4.69 16.60
N ILE A 306 -13.43 -5.08 15.33
CA ILE A 306 -13.61 -6.47 14.93
C ILE A 306 -12.36 -7.30 15.25
N VAL A 307 -11.16 -6.81 14.93
CA VAL A 307 -9.90 -7.48 15.29
C VAL A 307 -9.77 -7.65 16.82
N PHE A 308 -10.23 -6.66 17.60
CA PHE A 308 -10.30 -6.74 19.05
C PHE A 308 -11.28 -7.80 19.56
N LEU A 309 -12.46 -7.88 18.95
CA LEU A 309 -13.46 -8.92 19.25
C LEU A 309 -12.91 -10.32 18.91
N LEU A 310 -12.29 -10.48 17.73
CA LEU A 310 -11.63 -11.73 17.34
C LEU A 310 -10.54 -12.12 18.32
N SER A 311 -9.75 -11.16 18.82
CA SER A 311 -8.75 -11.42 19.86
C SER A 311 -9.39 -11.92 21.15
N LYS A 312 -10.50 -11.31 21.60
CA LYS A 312 -11.23 -11.78 22.80
C LYS A 312 -11.78 -13.19 22.62
N LEU A 313 -12.38 -13.47 21.46
CA LEU A 313 -12.90 -14.80 21.13
C LEU A 313 -11.78 -15.84 21.12
N LYS A 314 -10.65 -15.52 20.48
CA LYS A 314 -9.46 -16.35 20.46
C LYS A 314 -8.96 -16.67 21.87
N ARG A 315 -8.89 -15.68 22.77
CA ARG A 315 -8.51 -15.91 24.18
C ARG A 315 -9.45 -16.88 24.88
N ARG A 316 -10.77 -16.68 24.72
CA ARG A 316 -11.79 -17.58 25.28
C ARG A 316 -11.67 -19.01 24.76
N CYS A 317 -11.38 -19.18 23.47
CA CYS A 317 -11.26 -20.51 22.85
C CYS A 317 -9.99 -21.26 23.28
N LEU A 318 -8.90 -20.55 23.55
CA LEU A 318 -7.63 -21.15 23.96
C LEU A 318 -7.54 -21.45 25.46
N GLY A 319 -8.51 -20.94 26.24
CA GLY A 319 -8.53 -21.05 27.69
C GLY A 319 -7.58 -20.04 28.36
N ASP A 320 -7.90 -19.63 29.57
CA ASP A 320 -7.06 -18.72 30.35
C ASP A 320 -5.72 -19.40 30.75
N ASP A 321 -5.66 -20.73 30.81
CA ASP A 321 -4.47 -21.49 31.22
C ASP A 321 -3.23 -21.26 30.32
N LEU A 322 -3.42 -20.94 29.04
CA LEU A 322 -2.31 -20.61 28.14
C LEU A 322 -1.81 -19.17 28.34
N LEU A 323 -2.65 -18.28 28.87
CA LEU A 323 -2.29 -16.93 29.32
C LEU A 323 -1.71 -16.95 30.73
N VAL A 324 -2.11 -17.89 31.59
CA VAL A 324 -1.54 -18.11 32.91
C VAL A 324 -0.08 -18.59 32.80
N LEU A 325 0.29 -19.37 31.78
CA LEU A 325 1.69 -19.71 31.52
C LEU A 325 2.58 -18.48 31.26
N VAL A 326 2.00 -17.44 30.66
CA VAL A 326 2.67 -16.17 30.40
C VAL A 326 2.89 -15.37 31.69
N ASP A 327 1.86 -15.31 32.55
CA ASP A 327 1.95 -14.60 33.83
C ASP A 327 2.81 -15.38 34.86
N LEU A 328 2.73 -16.71 34.89
CA LEU A 328 3.52 -17.56 35.80
C LEU A 328 5.02 -17.58 35.45
N GLU A 329 5.38 -17.57 34.16
CA GLU A 329 6.79 -17.44 33.77
C GLU A 329 7.35 -16.06 34.13
N ALA A 330 6.54 -15.01 34.05
CA ALA A 330 6.91 -13.67 34.49
C ALA A 330 7.08 -13.58 36.01
N GLU A 331 6.17 -14.16 36.80
CA GLU A 331 6.30 -14.24 38.26
C GLU A 331 7.51 -15.06 38.70
N ARG A 332 7.82 -16.14 37.98
CA ARG A 332 9.00 -16.97 38.27
C ARG A 332 10.30 -16.24 37.98
N ALA A 333 10.37 -15.50 36.86
CA ALA A 333 11.53 -14.67 36.52
C ALA A 333 11.75 -13.51 37.52
N ASP A 334 10.68 -12.89 38.02
CA ASP A 334 10.76 -11.87 39.08
C ASP A 334 11.20 -12.47 40.42
N SER A 335 10.74 -13.67 40.75
CA SER A 335 11.16 -14.39 41.95
C SER A 335 12.65 -14.78 41.92
N ASP A 336 13.14 -15.26 40.77
CA ASP A 336 14.56 -15.60 40.58
C ASP A 336 15.44 -14.34 40.59
N SER A 337 14.95 -13.22 40.06
CA SER A 337 15.62 -11.92 40.13
C SER A 337 15.79 -11.42 41.56
N LYS A 338 14.81 -11.65 42.44
CA LYS A 338 14.86 -11.22 43.86
C LYS A 338 15.76 -12.09 44.71
N MET A 339 16.01 -13.35 44.33
CA MET A 339 16.92 -14.24 45.05
C MET A 339 18.41 -13.97 44.77
N ILE A 340 18.75 -13.21 43.73
CA ILE A 340 20.15 -12.96 43.32
C ILE A 340 20.68 -11.60 43.83
N SER A 341 19.84 -10.75 44.45
CA SER A 341 20.29 -9.52 45.11
C SER A 341 20.65 -9.78 46.59
N PRO A 342 21.93 -9.70 47.00
CA PRO A 342 22.37 -9.87 48.39
C PRO A 342 21.98 -8.71 49.32
#